data_AF-A0A9X0D1R2-F1
#
_entry.id   AF-A0A9X0D1R2-F1
#
_cell.length_a   1.000
_cell.length_b   1.000
_cell.length_c   1.000
_cell.angle_alpha   90.00
_cell.angle_beta   90.00
_cell.angle_gamma   90.00
#
_symmetry.space_group_name_H-M   'P 1'
#
loop_
_entity.id
_entity.type
_entity.pdbx_description
1 polymer ?
#
loop_
_entity_poly.entity_id
_entity_poly.type
_entity_poly.pdbx_seq_one_letter_code
_entity_poly.pdbx_strand_id
1 'polypeptide(L)'
;MKSLEQLGRVCKGFYACTRDPDIWKLACLRVWGVNCGSAVQWNGSWRLMYIKRPHLLFVGVYISKTSYVRQGEKNLDMCYRPFHLVEYYRYMRFFIDGTVVVHTSADEPVTAIARLKLKQSGNSSVSVGRYRLSGDQVIIAIHKTVTADSHNQSRSRWAKSPPSPIMEQDFHMELQISGTGHRRHHNQLTWIHYAVNTTYRSSGQTVCSQFDLSNQFPPLYFSVVKSFSNNATAPLE
;
A
#
# COMPACT_ATOMS: atom_id res chain seq x y z
N MET A 1 -9.97 0.06 -14.47
CA MET A 1 -10.52 0.13 -15.85
C MET A 1 -10.99 1.53 -16.30
N LYS A 2 -10.48 2.64 -15.75
CA LYS A 2 -10.95 4.00 -16.09
C LYS A 2 -10.63 4.43 -17.53
N SER A 3 -9.45 4.06 -18.04
CA SER A 3 -9.02 4.34 -19.41
C SER A 3 -9.92 3.68 -20.46
N LEU A 4 -10.36 2.44 -20.23
CA LEU A 4 -11.28 1.73 -21.11
C LEU A 4 -12.64 2.45 -21.20
N GLU A 5 -13.18 2.90 -20.07
CA GLU A 5 -14.41 3.69 -20.02
C GLU A 5 -14.25 5.07 -20.70
N GLN A 6 -13.06 5.66 -20.65
CA GLN A 6 -12.76 6.90 -21.38
C GLN A 6 -12.70 6.67 -22.89
N LEU A 7 -12.08 5.57 -23.35
CA LEU A 7 -12.06 5.16 -24.75
C LEU A 7 -13.48 4.98 -25.31
N GLY A 8 -14.36 4.36 -24.53
CA GLY A 8 -15.76 4.14 -24.90
C GLY A 8 -16.59 5.42 -25.07
N ARG A 9 -16.09 6.58 -24.62
CA ARG A 9 -16.76 7.88 -24.80
C ARG A 9 -16.38 8.59 -26.10
N VAL A 10 -15.39 8.09 -26.83
CA VAL A 10 -14.88 8.76 -28.04
C VAL A 10 -15.84 8.59 -29.22
N CYS A 11 -16.34 7.37 -29.46
CA CYS A 11 -17.29 7.09 -30.54
C CYS A 11 -18.19 5.88 -30.23
N LYS A 12 -19.27 5.69 -30.99
CA LYS A 12 -20.20 4.56 -30.83
C LYS A 12 -19.54 3.19 -31.05
N GLY A 13 -18.58 3.10 -31.96
CA GLY A 13 -17.82 1.86 -32.20
C GLY A 13 -17.01 1.45 -30.98
N PHE A 14 -16.19 2.35 -30.45
CA PHE A 14 -15.45 2.10 -29.20
C PHE A 14 -16.37 1.90 -28.00
N TYR A 15 -17.52 2.57 -27.94
CA TYR A 15 -18.53 2.32 -26.91
C TYR A 15 -19.00 0.86 -26.90
N ALA A 16 -19.19 0.26 -28.08
CA ALA A 16 -19.55 -1.15 -28.23
C ALA A 16 -18.38 -2.07 -27.88
N CYS A 17 -17.18 -1.83 -28.45
CA CYS A 17 -16.01 -2.68 -28.20
C CYS A 17 -15.59 -2.70 -26.72
N THR A 18 -15.67 -1.57 -26.02
CA THR A 18 -15.31 -1.48 -24.58
C THR A 18 -16.29 -2.21 -23.66
N ARG A 19 -17.47 -2.60 -24.17
CA ARG A 19 -18.49 -3.37 -23.45
C ARG A 19 -18.44 -4.87 -23.74
N ASP A 20 -17.46 -5.31 -24.53
CA ASP A 20 -17.25 -6.73 -24.78
C ASP A 20 -17.06 -7.48 -23.45
N PRO A 21 -17.90 -8.50 -23.14
CA PRO A 21 -17.83 -9.25 -21.90
C PRO A 21 -16.47 -9.93 -21.66
N ASP A 22 -15.74 -10.29 -22.71
CA ASP A 22 -14.46 -11.00 -22.56
C ASP A 22 -13.37 -10.09 -21.99
N ILE A 23 -13.37 -8.80 -22.34
CA ILE A 23 -12.45 -7.81 -21.76
C ILE A 23 -12.66 -7.73 -20.24
N TRP A 24 -13.92 -7.69 -19.80
CA TRP A 24 -14.26 -7.60 -18.39
C TRP A 24 -14.02 -8.91 -17.66
N LYS A 25 -14.24 -10.06 -18.30
CA LYS A 25 -13.89 -11.38 -17.76
C LYS A 25 -12.39 -11.50 -17.51
N LEU A 26 -11.56 -11.10 -18.48
CA LEU A 26 -10.11 -11.08 -18.32
C LEU A 26 -9.66 -10.16 -17.18
N ALA A 27 -10.28 -8.98 -17.07
CA ALA A 27 -10.00 -8.07 -15.95
C ALA A 27 -10.37 -8.70 -14.59
N CYS A 28 -11.52 -9.38 -14.50
CA CYS A 28 -11.92 -10.07 -13.28
C CYS A 28 -10.94 -11.21 -12.93
N LEU A 29 -10.54 -12.02 -13.91
CA LEU A 29 -9.57 -13.10 -13.72
C LEU A 29 -8.20 -12.58 -13.26
N ARG A 30 -7.77 -11.42 -13.76
CA ARG A 30 -6.52 -10.78 -13.32
C ARG A 30 -6.57 -10.31 -11.87
N VAL A 31 -7.71 -9.76 -11.43
CA VAL A 31 -7.86 -9.19 -10.08
C VAL A 31 -8.09 -10.26 -9.02
N TRP A 32 -8.97 -11.22 -9.29
CA TRP A 32 -9.38 -12.22 -8.31
C TRP A 32 -8.75 -13.60 -8.52
N GLY A 33 -8.10 -13.84 -9.66
CA GLY A 33 -7.41 -15.10 -9.95
C GLY A 33 -8.35 -16.31 -9.82
N VAL A 34 -7.88 -17.30 -9.08
CA VAL A 34 -8.64 -18.55 -8.79
C VAL A 34 -9.94 -18.26 -8.03
N ASN A 35 -9.97 -17.18 -7.23
CA ASN A 35 -11.14 -16.75 -6.47
C ASN A 35 -12.11 -15.87 -7.29
N CYS A 36 -11.96 -15.83 -8.62
CA CYS A 36 -12.84 -15.03 -9.47
C CYS A 36 -14.29 -15.47 -9.35
N GLY A 37 -14.59 -16.77 -9.38
CA GLY A 37 -15.97 -17.25 -9.37
C GLY A 37 -16.73 -16.91 -10.66
N SER A 38 -18.06 -16.97 -10.61
CA SER A 38 -18.93 -16.83 -11.79
C SER A 38 -19.70 -15.49 -11.79
N ALA A 39 -19.88 -14.92 -12.99
CA ALA A 39 -20.68 -13.71 -13.19
C ALA A 39 -22.19 -13.92 -13.01
N VAL A 40 -22.67 -15.15 -12.78
CA VAL A 40 -24.10 -15.47 -12.62
C VAL A 40 -24.75 -14.66 -11.49
N GLN A 41 -24.04 -14.48 -10.36
CA GLN A 41 -24.50 -13.67 -9.22
C GLN A 41 -24.65 -12.17 -9.55
N TRP A 42 -24.17 -11.75 -10.71
CA TRP A 42 -24.09 -10.36 -11.16
C TRP A 42 -24.88 -10.16 -12.46
N ASN A 43 -26.03 -10.82 -12.57
CA ASN A 43 -26.91 -10.84 -13.75
C ASN A 43 -26.17 -11.28 -15.03
N GLY A 44 -25.19 -12.17 -14.90
CA GLY A 44 -24.35 -12.62 -16.02
C GLY A 44 -23.37 -11.56 -16.56
N SER A 45 -23.24 -10.40 -15.90
CA SER A 45 -22.39 -9.30 -16.38
C SER A 45 -21.06 -9.23 -15.64
N TRP A 46 -19.97 -9.61 -16.32
CA TRP A 46 -18.60 -9.45 -15.82
C TRP A 46 -18.24 -8.00 -15.49
N ARG A 47 -18.78 -7.03 -16.25
CA ARG A 47 -18.59 -5.61 -15.98
C ARG A 47 -19.23 -5.19 -14.66
N LEU A 48 -20.47 -5.62 -14.42
CA LEU A 48 -21.19 -5.31 -13.18
C LEU A 48 -20.47 -5.92 -11.98
N MET A 49 -20.01 -7.16 -12.12
CA MET A 49 -19.15 -7.83 -11.14
C MET A 49 -17.90 -7.01 -10.84
N TYR A 50 -17.16 -6.59 -11.88
CA TYR A 50 -15.94 -5.79 -11.70
C TYR A 50 -16.21 -4.50 -10.92
N ILE A 51 -17.31 -3.81 -11.23
CA ILE A 51 -17.64 -2.51 -10.63
C ILE A 51 -18.10 -2.62 -9.17
N LYS A 52 -18.89 -3.65 -8.85
CA LYS A 52 -19.53 -3.77 -7.52
C LYS A 52 -18.73 -4.61 -6.53
N ARG A 53 -17.99 -5.60 -7.00
CA ARG A 53 -17.24 -6.51 -6.12
C ARG A 53 -16.01 -5.80 -5.56
N PRO A 54 -15.79 -5.83 -4.23
CA PRO A 54 -14.59 -5.27 -3.60
C PRO A 54 -13.30 -5.77 -4.22
N HIS A 55 -12.44 -4.83 -4.60
CA HIS A 55 -11.09 -5.10 -5.09
C HIS A 55 -10.18 -3.87 -4.92
N LEU A 56 -8.87 -4.12 -4.97
CA LEU A 56 -7.86 -3.08 -4.87
C LEU A 56 -7.76 -2.24 -6.16
N LEU A 57 -7.37 -0.99 -6.00
CA LEU A 57 -7.08 -0.08 -7.10
C LEU A 57 -5.56 -0.02 -7.34
N PHE A 58 -5.15 -0.24 -8.59
CA PHE A 58 -3.73 -0.37 -8.96
C PHE A 58 -3.11 0.92 -9.54
N VAL A 59 -3.93 1.77 -10.19
CA VAL A 59 -3.45 3.00 -10.86
C VAL A 59 -3.41 4.17 -9.86
N GLY A 60 -2.60 4.03 -8.82
CA GLY A 60 -2.48 5.02 -7.76
C GLY A 60 -1.80 4.49 -6.51
N VAL A 61 -2.03 5.18 -5.40
CA VAL A 61 -1.46 4.86 -4.09
C VAL A 61 -2.50 5.11 -3.00
N TYR A 62 -2.53 4.24 -2.00
CA TYR A 62 -3.31 4.44 -0.78
C TYR A 62 -2.46 5.23 0.22
N ILE A 63 -3.02 6.31 0.77
CA ILE A 63 -2.31 7.25 1.64
C ILE A 63 -3.06 7.36 2.97
N SER A 64 -2.34 7.17 4.08
CA SER A 64 -2.82 7.48 5.43
C SER A 64 -1.92 8.54 6.04
N LYS A 65 -2.53 9.67 6.44
CA LYS A 65 -1.86 10.75 7.15
C LYS A 65 -2.10 10.56 8.64
N THR A 66 -1.03 10.53 9.43
CA THR A 66 -1.10 10.50 10.89
C THR A 66 -0.32 11.68 11.43
N SER A 67 -0.90 12.38 12.41
CA SER A 67 -0.24 13.49 13.10
C SER A 67 -0.39 13.34 14.61
N TYR A 68 0.65 13.68 15.34
CA TYR A 68 0.63 13.69 16.81
C TYR A 68 1.48 14.85 17.34
N VAL A 69 1.11 15.33 18.52
CA VAL A 69 1.85 16.39 19.21
C VAL A 69 2.80 15.73 20.20
N ARG A 70 4.09 16.08 20.13
CA ARG A 70 5.09 15.70 21.14
C ARG A 70 5.67 16.94 21.81
N GLN A 71 6.03 16.81 23.08
CA GLN A 71 6.77 17.87 23.77
C GLN A 71 8.21 17.90 23.24
N GLY A 72 8.72 19.11 22.95
CA GLY A 72 10.12 19.32 22.62
C GLY A 72 10.99 19.29 23.88
N GLU A 73 12.31 19.31 23.68
CA GLU A 73 13.26 19.34 24.78
C GLU A 73 13.09 20.64 25.59
N LYS A 74 13.14 20.50 26.92
CA LYS A 74 13.07 21.64 27.83
C LYS A 74 14.44 22.31 27.86
N ASN A 75 14.49 23.61 27.57
CA ASN A 75 15.69 24.39 27.84
C ASN A 75 15.86 24.58 29.36
N LEU A 76 17.08 24.92 29.78
CA LEU A 76 17.42 25.19 31.19
C LEU A 76 16.54 26.31 31.79
N ASP A 77 16.07 27.24 30.96
CA ASP A 77 15.07 28.23 31.33
C ASP A 77 13.67 27.60 31.41
N MET A 78 13.17 27.39 32.63
CA MET A 78 11.89 26.71 32.94
C MET A 78 10.63 27.31 32.27
N CYS A 79 10.74 28.44 31.58
CA CYS A 79 9.64 29.13 30.92
C CYS A 79 9.39 28.68 29.47
N TYR A 80 10.32 27.99 28.80
CA TYR A 80 10.16 27.58 27.40
C TYR A 80 9.77 26.10 27.29
N ARG A 81 8.52 25.82 26.89
CA ARG A 81 7.98 24.47 26.66
C ARG A 81 7.48 24.33 25.22
N PRO A 82 8.36 24.06 24.25
CA PRO A 82 7.95 23.92 22.86
C PRO A 82 7.11 22.65 22.68
N PHE A 83 6.06 22.73 21.88
CA PHE A 83 5.34 21.56 21.37
C PHE A 83 5.66 21.39 19.89
N HIS A 84 5.76 20.15 19.42
CA HIS A 84 6.05 19.82 18.03
C HIS A 84 4.90 19.01 17.46
N LEU A 85 4.33 19.47 16.35
CA LEU A 85 3.40 18.70 15.55
C LEU A 85 4.21 17.81 14.60
N VAL A 86 4.21 16.51 14.84
CA VAL A 86 4.86 15.53 13.97
C VAL A 86 3.81 14.95 13.04
N GLU A 87 4.04 15.07 11.73
CA GLU A 87 3.19 14.47 10.71
C GLU A 87 3.98 13.44 9.92
N TYR A 88 3.35 12.31 9.64
CA TYR A 88 3.90 11.31 8.74
C TYR A 88 2.80 10.66 7.91
N TYR A 89 3.24 10.11 6.78
CA TYR A 89 2.39 9.49 5.78
C TYR A 89 2.81 8.02 5.61
N ARG A 90 1.81 7.15 5.56
CA ARG A 90 1.96 5.75 5.13
C ARG A 90 1.39 5.62 3.73
N TYR A 91 2.25 5.23 2.80
CA TYR A 91 1.90 5.00 1.40
C TYR A 91 1.91 3.50 1.13
N MET A 92 0.83 2.99 0.53
CA MET A 92 0.73 1.60 0.07
C MET A 92 0.36 1.58 -1.40
N ARG A 93 1.22 0.97 -2.22
CA ARG A 93 0.96 0.73 -3.65
C ARG A 93 0.83 -0.77 -3.89
N PHE A 94 -0.26 -1.16 -4.53
CA PHE A 94 -0.53 -2.54 -4.90
C PHE A 94 -0.28 -2.76 -6.38
N PHE A 95 0.21 -3.94 -6.73
CA PHE A 95 0.46 -4.37 -8.10
C PHE A 95 -0.34 -5.64 -8.40
N ILE A 96 -0.75 -5.84 -9.65
CA ILE A 96 -1.61 -6.97 -10.03
C ILE A 96 -0.95 -8.35 -9.81
N ASP A 97 0.39 -8.41 -9.73
CA ASP A 97 1.17 -9.62 -9.49
C ASP A 97 1.16 -10.09 -8.01
N GLY A 98 0.37 -9.43 -7.16
CA GLY A 98 0.34 -9.71 -5.74
C GLY A 98 1.49 -9.05 -4.96
N THR A 99 2.27 -8.16 -5.58
CA THR A 99 3.32 -7.39 -4.90
C THR A 99 2.72 -6.13 -4.28
N VAL A 100 3.18 -5.77 -3.08
CA VAL A 100 2.85 -4.51 -2.42
C VAL A 100 4.12 -3.77 -2.02
N VAL A 101 4.09 -2.47 -2.19
CA VAL A 101 5.16 -1.57 -1.79
C VAL A 101 4.62 -0.62 -0.73
N VAL A 102 5.28 -0.60 0.42
CA VAL A 102 4.91 0.21 1.59
C VAL A 102 6.04 1.17 1.92
N HIS A 103 5.70 2.44 2.08
CA HIS A 103 6.64 3.50 2.46
C HIS A 103 6.05 4.36 3.55
N THR A 104 6.77 4.49 4.67
CA THR A 104 6.41 5.40 5.76
C THR A 104 7.43 6.53 5.78
N SER A 105 6.98 7.76 5.56
CA SER A 105 7.84 8.94 5.52
C SER A 105 7.13 10.19 6.02
N ALA A 106 7.90 11.18 6.49
CA ALA A 106 7.41 12.53 6.73
C ALA A 106 7.28 13.35 5.43
N ASP A 107 7.78 12.82 4.31
CA ASP A 107 7.72 13.49 3.01
C ASP A 107 6.28 13.59 2.48
N GLU A 108 5.95 14.76 1.94
CA GLU A 108 4.68 14.99 1.24
C GLU A 108 4.52 14.09 -0.01
N PRO A 109 3.27 13.84 -0.46
CA PRO A 109 2.99 12.88 -1.52
C PRO A 109 3.79 13.11 -2.80
N VAL A 110 4.01 14.37 -3.21
CA VAL A 110 4.72 14.70 -4.45
C VAL A 110 6.13 14.10 -4.46
N THR A 111 6.85 14.20 -3.35
CA THR A 111 8.22 13.68 -3.18
C THR A 111 8.22 12.17 -2.97
N ALA A 112 7.29 11.66 -2.16
CA ALA A 112 7.20 10.24 -1.83
C ALA A 112 6.82 9.36 -3.04
N ILE A 113 5.93 9.84 -3.92
CA ILE A 113 5.42 9.10 -5.08
C ILE A 113 6.55 8.66 -6.03
N ALA A 114 7.60 9.46 -6.19
CA ALA A 114 8.73 9.14 -7.05
C ALA A 114 9.44 7.83 -6.61
N ARG A 115 9.52 7.59 -5.30
CA ARG A 115 10.14 6.39 -4.71
C ARG A 115 9.29 5.13 -4.86
N LEU A 116 7.98 5.30 -5.07
CA LEU A 116 7.00 4.21 -5.19
C LEU A 116 6.79 3.73 -6.63
N LYS A 117 7.50 4.29 -7.62
CA LYS A 117 7.35 3.92 -9.03
C LYS A 117 7.78 2.50 -9.34
N LEU A 118 8.88 2.05 -8.74
CA LEU A 118 9.52 0.76 -9.04
C LEU A 118 9.24 -0.25 -7.92
N LYS A 119 9.04 -1.52 -8.30
CA LYS A 119 8.83 -2.64 -7.36
C LYS A 119 10.06 -2.89 -6.48
N GLN A 120 11.26 -2.58 -7.00
CA GLN A 120 12.52 -2.70 -6.30
C GLN A 120 13.26 -1.38 -6.48
N SER A 121 12.98 -0.44 -5.60
CA SER A 121 13.86 0.69 -5.43
C SER A 121 14.97 0.22 -4.50
N GLY A 122 16.24 0.36 -4.87
CA GLY A 122 17.39 0.11 -3.95
C GLY A 122 17.42 1.04 -2.72
N ASN A 123 16.31 1.73 -2.44
CA ASN A 123 16.10 2.60 -1.31
C ASN A 123 15.62 1.78 -0.10
N SER A 124 16.47 1.73 0.94
CA SER A 124 16.19 1.07 2.24
C SER A 124 14.89 1.51 2.93
N SER A 125 14.35 2.69 2.57
CA SER A 125 13.14 3.28 3.15
C SER A 125 11.83 2.71 2.60
N VAL A 126 11.89 1.91 1.52
CA VAL A 126 10.72 1.30 0.89
C VAL A 126 10.72 -0.19 1.17
N SER A 127 9.67 -0.68 1.79
CA SER A 127 9.49 -2.09 2.09
C SER A 127 8.63 -2.76 1.01
N VAL A 128 9.09 -3.89 0.51
CA VAL A 128 8.41 -4.67 -0.54
C VAL A 128 7.92 -5.97 0.07
N GLY A 129 6.67 -6.32 -0.18
CA GLY A 129 6.11 -7.60 0.25
C GLY A 129 5.08 -8.14 -0.71
N ARG A 130 4.29 -9.10 -0.22
CA ARG A 130 3.22 -9.74 -0.98
C ARG A 130 1.89 -9.48 -0.30
N TYR A 131 0.84 -9.44 -1.10
CA TYR A 131 -0.53 -9.39 -0.59
C TYR A 131 -1.39 -10.47 -1.23
N ARG A 132 -2.47 -10.82 -0.52
CA ARG A 132 -3.55 -11.67 -1.03
C ARG A 132 -4.89 -11.03 -0.70
N LEU A 133 -5.83 -11.20 -1.62
CA LEU A 133 -7.21 -10.74 -1.48
C LEU A 133 -8.10 -11.92 -1.07
N SER A 134 -8.84 -11.76 0.02
CA SER A 134 -9.84 -12.71 0.51
C SER A 134 -11.15 -11.97 0.75
N GLY A 135 -12.11 -12.11 -0.17
CA GLY A 135 -13.36 -11.35 -0.10
C GLY A 135 -13.13 -9.84 -0.20
N ASP A 136 -13.50 -9.12 0.86
CA ASP A 136 -13.29 -7.69 1.05
C ASP A 136 -12.04 -7.37 1.90
N GLN A 137 -11.24 -8.38 2.28
CA GLN A 137 -10.05 -8.22 3.10
C GLN A 137 -8.77 -8.41 2.29
N VAL A 138 -7.75 -7.63 2.64
CA VAL A 138 -6.41 -7.66 2.05
C VAL A 138 -5.42 -8.02 3.15
N ILE A 139 -4.75 -9.14 2.96
CA ILE A 139 -3.72 -9.63 3.87
C ILE A 139 -2.37 -9.33 3.22
N ILE A 140 -1.49 -8.66 3.95
CA ILE A 140 -0.17 -8.25 3.50
C ILE A 140 0.88 -8.89 4.42
N ALA A 141 1.91 -9.46 3.79
CA ALA A 141 3.10 -9.95 4.47
C ALA A 141 4.35 -9.31 3.85
N ILE A 142 5.18 -8.69 4.68
CA ILE A 142 6.45 -8.09 4.30
C ILE A 142 7.55 -8.72 5.14
N HIS A 143 8.53 -9.35 4.51
CA HIS A 143 9.71 -9.86 5.17
C HIS A 143 10.88 -8.90 4.95
N LYS A 144 11.56 -8.49 6.02
CA LYS A 144 12.71 -7.59 5.97
C LYS A 144 13.89 -8.19 6.71
N THR A 145 14.92 -8.57 5.97
CA THR A 145 16.22 -8.94 6.50
C THR A 145 17.05 -7.68 6.78
N VAL A 146 17.53 -7.49 8.00
CA VAL A 146 18.39 -6.35 8.33
C VAL A 146 19.85 -6.72 8.04
N THR A 147 20.30 -6.40 6.83
CA THR A 147 21.71 -6.49 6.46
C THR A 147 22.47 -5.25 6.96
N ALA A 148 23.75 -5.43 7.32
CA ALA A 148 24.59 -4.39 7.93
C ALA A 148 24.67 -3.07 7.13
N ASP A 149 24.40 -3.13 5.82
CA ASP A 149 24.46 -1.99 4.90
C ASP A 149 23.20 -1.11 4.89
N SER A 150 22.11 -1.56 5.53
CA SER A 150 20.80 -0.90 5.45
C SER A 150 20.69 0.38 6.28
N HIS A 151 21.60 0.58 7.25
CA HIS A 151 21.41 1.53 8.33
C HIS A 151 22.35 2.75 8.28
N ASN A 152 23.24 2.87 7.29
CA ASN A 152 24.35 3.83 7.41
C ASN A 152 24.89 4.40 6.08
N GLN A 153 24.03 4.88 5.19
CA GLN A 153 24.51 5.61 4.00
C GLN A 153 25.07 7.02 4.31
N SER A 154 24.98 7.52 5.56
CA SER A 154 25.43 8.88 5.92
C SER A 154 26.57 8.96 6.94
N ARG A 155 27.18 7.85 7.38
CA ARG A 155 28.29 7.89 8.36
C ARG A 155 29.60 7.44 7.73
N SER A 156 30.63 8.25 8.01
CA SER A 156 32.03 8.11 7.60
C SER A 156 32.53 6.67 7.48
N ARG A 157 33.29 6.41 6.41
CA ARG A 157 33.94 5.13 6.02
C ARG A 157 34.86 4.49 7.08
N TRP A 158 35.05 5.12 8.23
CA TRP A 158 36.13 4.82 9.18
C TRP A 158 35.69 4.13 10.48
N ALA A 159 34.41 3.82 10.67
CA ALA A 159 33.94 3.06 11.84
C ALA A 159 32.99 1.94 11.42
N LYS A 160 33.44 0.68 11.49
CA LYS A 160 32.56 -0.48 11.41
C LYS A 160 31.63 -0.42 12.63
N SER A 161 30.42 0.08 12.41
CA SER A 161 29.38 0.11 13.43
C SER A 161 29.03 -1.34 13.78
N PRO A 162 28.73 -1.66 15.06
CA PRO A 162 28.27 -2.99 15.41
C PRO A 162 27.01 -3.34 14.59
N PRO A 163 26.86 -4.62 14.19
CA PRO A 163 25.69 -5.05 13.44
C PRO A 163 24.41 -4.78 14.23
N SER A 164 23.29 -4.58 13.52
CA SER A 164 21.99 -4.41 14.15
C SER A 164 21.65 -5.59 15.06
N PRO A 165 21.06 -5.35 16.25
CA PRO A 165 20.62 -6.41 17.15
C PRO A 165 19.46 -7.21 16.55
N ILE A 166 18.70 -6.60 15.64
CA ILE A 166 17.62 -7.21 14.87
C ILE A 166 18.23 -7.93 13.67
N MET A 167 17.84 -9.18 13.49
CA MET A 167 18.20 -10.02 12.35
C MET A 167 17.16 -9.85 11.24
N GLU A 168 15.89 -10.13 11.54
CA GLU A 168 14.78 -10.06 10.58
C GLU A 168 13.51 -9.50 11.22
N GLN A 169 12.64 -8.95 10.39
CA GLN A 169 11.32 -8.48 10.77
C GLN A 169 10.27 -8.90 9.75
N ASP A 170 9.21 -9.55 10.22
CA ASP A 170 8.02 -9.87 9.44
C ASP A 170 6.86 -8.98 9.85
N PHE A 171 6.32 -8.24 8.89
CA PHE A 171 5.16 -7.39 9.07
C PHE A 171 3.93 -8.07 8.51
N HIS A 172 2.92 -8.28 9.35
CA HIS A 172 1.62 -8.83 9.00
C HIS A 172 0.55 -7.76 9.14
N MET A 173 -0.08 -7.38 8.05
CA MET A 173 -1.12 -6.35 8.03
C MET A 173 -2.40 -6.90 7.40
N GLU A 174 -3.54 -6.61 8.01
CA GLU A 174 -4.86 -6.92 7.46
C GLU A 174 -5.68 -5.64 7.35
N LEU A 175 -6.24 -5.44 6.16
CA LEU A 175 -6.98 -4.24 5.81
C LEU A 175 -8.33 -4.63 5.19
N GLN A 176 -9.39 -3.95 5.58
CA GLN A 176 -10.70 -4.08 4.93
C GLN A 176 -10.83 -3.07 3.80
N ILE A 177 -11.32 -3.53 2.65
CA ILE A 177 -11.66 -2.69 1.51
C ILE A 177 -13.05 -2.10 1.73
N SER A 178 -13.11 -0.77 1.79
CA SER A 178 -14.33 0.00 1.89
C SER A 178 -14.38 1.09 0.81
N GLY A 179 -15.55 1.71 0.65
CA GLY A 179 -15.76 2.82 -0.28
C GLY A 179 -16.25 4.06 0.44
N THR A 180 -15.73 5.23 0.07
CA THR A 180 -16.24 6.50 0.61
C THR A 180 -17.45 6.97 -0.18
N GLY A 181 -18.63 6.63 0.34
CA GLY A 181 -19.92 7.04 -0.22
C GLY A 181 -20.31 6.29 -1.50
N HIS A 182 -21.38 6.74 -2.14
CA HIS A 182 -22.07 5.95 -3.18
C HIS A 182 -21.31 5.84 -4.52
N ARG A 183 -20.39 6.77 -4.84
CA ARG A 183 -19.71 6.83 -6.15
C ARG A 183 -18.26 6.39 -6.14
N ARG A 184 -17.63 6.29 -4.97
CA ARG A 184 -16.22 5.90 -4.84
C ARG A 184 -16.16 4.53 -4.19
N HIS A 185 -16.25 3.51 -5.03
CA HIS A 185 -16.10 2.15 -4.59
C HIS A 185 -14.63 1.85 -4.32
N HIS A 186 -14.36 1.14 -3.21
CA HIS A 186 -13.09 0.45 -2.95
C HIS A 186 -11.86 1.36 -2.82
N ASN A 187 -12.08 2.65 -2.55
CA ASN A 187 -11.04 3.66 -2.46
C ASN A 187 -10.54 3.90 -1.03
N GLN A 188 -10.97 3.08 -0.07
CA GLN A 188 -10.56 3.18 1.33
C GLN A 188 -10.10 1.82 1.85
N LEU A 189 -9.02 1.83 2.63
CA LEU A 189 -8.53 0.66 3.36
C LEU A 189 -8.55 0.99 4.85
N THR A 190 -9.25 0.17 5.64
CA THR A 190 -9.34 0.31 7.10
C THR A 190 -8.56 -0.80 7.79
N TRP A 191 -7.79 -0.46 8.81
CA TRP A 191 -6.99 -1.43 9.56
C TRP A 191 -7.88 -2.40 10.35
N ILE A 192 -7.62 -3.70 10.18
CA ILE A 192 -8.20 -4.79 10.99
C ILE A 192 -7.15 -5.35 11.94
N HIS A 193 -5.95 -5.61 11.42
CA HIS A 193 -4.86 -6.22 12.19
C HIS A 193 -3.50 -5.66 11.75
N TYR A 194 -2.59 -5.49 12.71
CA TYR A 194 -1.19 -5.21 12.42
C TYR A 194 -0.31 -5.83 13.51
N ALA A 195 0.58 -6.73 13.09
CA ALA A 195 1.56 -7.36 13.97
C ALA A 195 2.93 -7.42 13.28
N VAL A 196 3.97 -7.42 14.10
CA VAL A 196 5.36 -7.55 13.66
C VAL A 196 6.06 -8.63 14.45
N ASN A 197 6.65 -9.61 13.76
CA ASN A 197 7.53 -10.60 14.35
C ASN A 197 8.97 -10.12 14.16
N THR A 198 9.67 -9.86 15.26
CA THR A 198 11.08 -9.43 15.23
C THR A 198 11.96 -10.56 15.73
N THR A 199 12.93 -10.97 14.92
CA THR A 199 13.91 -11.99 15.29
C THR A 199 15.22 -11.31 15.73
N TYR A 200 15.70 -11.65 16.92
CA TYR A 200 16.92 -11.07 17.48
C TYR A 200 18.13 -11.93 17.13
N ARG A 201 19.22 -11.27 16.72
CA ARG A 201 20.46 -11.94 16.30
C ARG A 201 21.16 -12.66 17.46
N SER A 202 21.10 -12.11 18.67
CA SER A 202 21.81 -12.62 19.84
C SER A 202 21.19 -13.89 20.42
N SER A 203 19.87 -13.98 20.45
CA SER A 203 19.14 -15.09 21.07
C SER A 203 18.50 -16.04 20.05
N GLY A 204 18.35 -15.64 18.79
CA GLY A 204 17.50 -16.33 17.81
C GLY A 204 16.01 -16.29 18.15
N GLN A 205 15.63 -15.62 19.24
CA GLN A 205 14.23 -15.58 19.69
C GLN A 205 13.42 -14.64 18.78
N THR A 206 12.22 -15.09 18.43
CA THR A 206 11.23 -14.29 17.71
C THR A 206 10.22 -13.73 18.69
N VAL A 207 10.06 -12.41 18.72
CA VAL A 207 9.05 -11.73 19.52
C VAL A 207 7.99 -11.16 18.59
N CYS A 208 6.73 -11.55 18.83
CA CYS A 208 5.57 -10.97 18.15
C CYS A 208 5.10 -9.73 18.93
N SER A 209 4.95 -8.61 18.23
CA SER A 209 4.40 -7.36 18.76
C SER A 209 3.19 -6.96 17.95
N GLN A 210 2.03 -6.90 18.61
CA GLN A 210 0.77 -6.47 18.00
C GLN A 210 0.52 -4.99 18.31
N PHE A 211 0.07 -4.23 17.32
CA PHE A 211 -0.19 -2.80 17.44
C PHE A 211 -1.65 -2.53 17.84
N ASP A 212 -1.83 -1.52 18.69
CA ASP A 212 -3.16 -0.94 18.96
C ASP A 212 -3.56 -0.02 17.82
N LEU A 213 -4.65 -0.38 17.13
CA LEU A 213 -5.15 0.30 15.95
C LEU A 213 -6.04 1.51 16.28
N SER A 214 -6.49 1.66 17.52
CA SER A 214 -7.54 2.62 17.91
C SER A 214 -7.18 4.09 17.61
N ASN A 215 -5.94 4.49 17.88
CA ASN A 215 -5.55 5.90 17.86
C ASN A 215 -4.43 6.26 16.87
N GLN A 216 -3.69 5.29 16.33
CA GLN A 216 -2.46 5.54 15.55
C GLN A 216 -2.54 5.10 14.08
N PHE A 217 -3.67 4.53 13.68
CA PHE A 217 -3.84 3.89 12.38
C PHE A 217 -5.10 4.38 11.67
N PRO A 218 -5.11 5.65 11.20
CA PRO A 218 -6.21 6.14 10.39
C PRO A 218 -6.28 5.39 9.05
N PRO A 219 -7.48 5.31 8.45
CA PRO A 219 -7.68 4.61 7.18
C PRO A 219 -6.82 5.20 6.06
N LEU A 220 -6.46 4.35 5.09
CA LEU A 220 -5.79 4.79 3.89
C LEU A 220 -6.82 5.14 2.80
N TYR A 221 -6.64 6.30 2.18
CA TYR A 221 -7.47 6.73 1.06
C TYR A 221 -6.70 6.67 -0.25
N PHE A 222 -7.37 6.16 -1.29
CA PHE A 222 -6.79 6.02 -2.60
C PHE A 222 -6.67 7.37 -3.32
N SER A 223 -5.47 7.65 -3.82
CA SER A 223 -5.17 8.78 -4.68
C SER A 223 -4.65 8.30 -6.03
N VAL A 224 -5.22 8.82 -7.11
CA VAL A 224 -4.84 8.45 -8.48
C VAL A 224 -3.52 9.12 -8.83
N VAL A 225 -2.57 8.33 -9.33
CA VAL A 225 -1.25 8.81 -9.76
C VAL A 225 -1.05 8.47 -11.23
N LYS A 226 -1.22 9.47 -12.11
CA LYS A 226 -1.15 9.27 -13.57
C LYS A 226 0.23 8.78 -14.05
N SER A 227 1.30 9.19 -13.37
CA SER A 227 2.65 8.82 -13.76
C SER A 227 2.96 7.33 -13.62
N PHE A 228 2.13 6.57 -12.87
CA PHE A 228 2.28 5.12 -12.75
C PHE A 228 1.83 4.36 -14.00
N SER A 229 0.86 4.90 -14.75
CA SER A 229 0.34 4.25 -15.96
C SER A 229 1.13 4.58 -17.24
N ASN A 230 2.15 5.44 -17.18
CA ASN A 230 2.88 5.88 -18.38
C ASN A 230 3.66 4.77 -19.08
N ASN A 231 4.09 3.75 -18.34
CA ASN A 231 4.89 2.63 -18.86
C ASN A 231 4.13 1.30 -18.81
N ALA A 232 2.80 1.35 -18.70
CA ALA A 232 1.99 0.13 -18.63
C ALA A 232 2.00 -0.60 -19.98
N THR A 233 2.39 -1.87 -19.97
CA THR A 233 2.44 -2.73 -21.16
C THR A 233 1.27 -3.69 -21.26
N ALA A 234 0.56 -3.91 -20.15
CA ALA A 234 -0.61 -4.77 -20.05
C ALA A 234 -1.77 -4.08 -19.29
N PRO A 235 -3.03 -4.53 -19.47
CA PRO A 235 -4.15 -4.00 -18.72
C PRO A 235 -3.96 -4.19 -17.21
N LEU A 236 -4.21 -3.12 -16.45
CA LEU A 236 -4.09 -3.05 -14.99
C LEU A 236 -2.63 -3.05 -14.44
N GLU A 237 -1.63 -2.75 -15.28
CA GLU A 237 -0.25 -2.43 -14.86
C GLU A 237 -0.05 -0.98 -14.41
#